data_AF-A0A2V9XXN6-F1
#
_entry.id   AF-A0A2V9XXN6-F1
#
_cell.length_a   1.000
_cell.length_b   1.000
_cell.length_c   1.000
_cell.angle_alpha   90.00
_cell.angle_beta   90.00
_cell.angle_gamma   90.00
#
_symmetry.space_group_name_H-M   'P 1'
#
loop_
_entity.id
_entity.type
_entity.pdbx_description
1 polymer ?
#
loop_
_entity_poly.entity_id
_entity_poly.type
_entity_poly.pdbx_seq_one_letter_code
_entity_poly.pdbx_strand_id
1 'polypeptide(L)'
;MANDKRDVVQVLERELSFLESGWYDPSPATSWRVPLIFVDSPTCPNFTDRVPSRPCSECVLMQFVPLRHFGEKAPCRHIPLNKVGETVETLYRWGNMKDTKVLLRKWLLNTIKRLQEKRASFRPDGQHSGLAFYVPDAT
;
A
#
# COMPACT_ATOMS: atom_id res chain seq x y z
N MET A 1 15.86 12.33 -6.84
CA MET A 1 14.86 11.87 -5.85
C MET A 1 14.79 10.36 -5.93
N ALA A 2 15.06 9.66 -4.82
CA ALA A 2 15.07 8.20 -4.82
C ALA A 2 13.64 7.70 -4.65
N ASN A 3 12.95 7.39 -5.74
CA ASN A 3 11.61 6.83 -5.63
C ASN A 3 11.68 5.42 -5.02
N ASP A 4 10.80 5.10 -4.08
CA ASP A 4 10.70 3.75 -3.51
C ASP A 4 10.41 2.73 -4.62
N LYS A 5 11.40 1.87 -4.89
CA LYS A 5 11.35 0.87 -5.96
C LYS A 5 10.60 -0.40 -5.53
N ARG A 6 10.11 -0.48 -4.30
CA ARG A 6 9.37 -1.65 -3.81
C ARG A 6 8.08 -1.80 -4.60
N ASP A 7 7.71 -3.05 -4.85
CA ASP A 7 6.45 -3.37 -5.51
C ASP A 7 5.27 -2.92 -4.61
N VAL A 8 4.42 -2.03 -5.15
CA VAL A 8 3.25 -1.51 -4.44
C VAL A 8 2.30 -2.60 -3.97
N VAL A 9 2.06 -3.65 -4.74
CA VAL A 9 1.18 -4.76 -4.37
C VAL A 9 1.78 -5.50 -3.17
N GLN A 10 3.09 -5.80 -3.20
CA GLN A 10 3.75 -6.44 -2.06
C GLN A 10 3.72 -5.57 -0.80
N VAL A 11 3.83 -4.25 -0.94
CA VAL A 11 3.72 -3.34 0.21
C VAL A 11 2.31 -3.37 0.79
N LEU A 12 1.26 -3.32 -0.05
CA LEU A 12 -0.12 -3.40 0.42
C LEU A 12 -0.47 -4.78 1.02
N GLU A 13 0.07 -5.87 0.48
CA GLU A 13 -0.10 -7.22 1.04
C GLU A 13 0.54 -7.33 2.43
N ARG A 14 1.72 -6.73 2.63
CA ARG A 14 2.34 -6.63 3.97
C ARG A 14 1.49 -5.80 4.93
N GLU A 15 0.97 -4.66 4.50
CA GLU A 15 0.04 -3.85 5.31
C GLU A 15 -1.20 -4.63 5.73
N LEU A 16 -1.77 -5.42 4.81
CA LEU A 16 -2.91 -6.28 5.10
C LEU A 16 -2.55 -7.34 6.13
N SER A 17 -1.38 -7.98 6.00
CA SER A 17 -0.90 -8.96 6.97
C SER A 17 -0.70 -8.36 8.37
N PHE A 18 -0.13 -7.16 8.47
CA PHE A 18 0.02 -6.46 9.76
C PHE A 18 -1.34 -6.12 10.38
N LEU A 19 -2.29 -5.67 9.56
CA LEU A 19 -3.64 -5.38 10.02
C LEU A 19 -4.35 -6.62 10.58
N GLU A 20 -4.21 -7.76 9.90
CA GLU A 20 -4.85 -9.02 10.26
C GLU A 20 -4.17 -9.72 11.45
N SER A 21 -2.87 -9.55 11.62
CA SER A 21 -2.12 -10.10 12.76
C SER A 21 -2.29 -9.30 14.07
N GLY A 22 -3.02 -8.18 14.01
CA GLY A 22 -3.25 -7.33 15.18
C GLY A 22 -2.09 -6.39 15.51
N TRP A 23 -1.20 -6.11 14.55
CA TRP A 23 -0.08 -5.18 14.73
C TRP A 23 -0.50 -3.79 15.24
N TYR A 24 -1.70 -3.36 14.85
CA TYR A 24 -2.28 -2.06 15.23
C TYR A 24 -3.19 -2.13 16.46
N ASP A 25 -3.31 -3.29 17.10
CA ASP A 25 -4.10 -3.42 18.31
C ASP A 25 -3.30 -2.95 19.53
N PRO A 26 -3.96 -2.32 20.53
CA PRO A 26 -3.31 -2.01 21.79
C PRO A 26 -2.79 -3.29 22.44
N SER A 27 -1.51 -3.29 22.83
CA SER A 27 -0.94 -4.37 23.64
C SER A 27 -0.58 -3.85 25.03
N PRO A 28 -0.54 -4.71 26.07
CA PRO A 28 -0.08 -4.31 27.40
C PRO A 28 1.34 -3.72 27.39
N ALA A 29 2.19 -4.19 26.47
CA ALA A 29 3.56 -3.72 26.29
C ALA A 29 3.65 -2.34 25.59
N THR A 30 2.63 -1.94 24.84
CA THR A 30 2.51 -0.65 24.13
C THR A 30 1.42 0.24 24.72
N SER A 31 1.16 0.14 26.03
CA SER A 31 0.12 0.91 26.72
C SER A 31 0.33 2.43 26.71
N TRP A 32 1.56 2.89 26.47
CA TRP A 32 1.95 4.30 26.48
C TRP A 32 1.54 5.08 25.24
N ARG A 33 1.14 4.41 24.13
CA ARG A 33 0.51 5.06 22.98
C ARG A 33 -0.22 4.07 22.07
N VAL A 34 -1.30 4.52 21.42
CA VAL A 34 -2.00 3.75 20.39
C VAL A 34 -1.12 3.63 19.13
N PRO A 35 -0.99 2.44 18.52
CA PRO A 35 -0.31 2.27 17.23
C PRO A 35 -0.99 3.07 16.11
N LEU A 36 -0.19 3.73 15.29
CA LEU A 36 -0.60 4.60 14.21
C LEU A 36 -0.47 3.84 12.87
N ILE A 37 -1.60 3.61 12.23
CA ILE A 37 -1.72 2.94 10.95
C ILE A 37 -0.84 3.64 9.91
N PHE A 38 -0.14 2.82 9.11
CA PHE A 38 0.90 3.19 8.14
C PHE A 38 2.16 3.81 8.72
N VAL A 39 2.07 4.64 9.76
CA VAL A 39 3.23 5.35 10.34
C VAL A 39 4.09 4.41 11.17
N ASP A 40 3.45 3.59 12.01
CA ASP A 40 4.11 2.55 12.81
C ASP A 40 4.18 1.19 12.08
N SER A 41 3.99 1.22 10.76
CA SER A 41 4.15 0.02 9.95
C SER A 41 5.62 -0.25 9.65
N PRO A 42 6.08 -1.51 9.69
CA PRO A 42 7.37 -1.90 9.14
C PRO A 42 7.53 -1.61 7.63
N THR A 43 6.46 -1.31 6.89
CA THR A 43 6.60 -0.86 5.48
C THR A 43 6.96 0.63 5.37
N CYS A 44 6.76 1.42 6.43
CA CYS A 44 7.09 2.84 6.45
C CYS A 44 8.61 3.03 6.32
N PRO A 45 9.10 3.86 5.38
CA PRO A 45 10.53 4.14 5.25
C PRO A 45 11.16 4.76 6.51
N ASN A 46 10.35 5.35 7.40
CA ASN A 46 10.78 5.99 8.64
C ASN A 46 10.44 5.15 9.89
N PHE A 47 10.07 3.87 9.75
CA PHE A 47 9.63 3.02 10.88
C PHE A 47 10.66 2.91 12.01
N THR A 48 11.94 2.75 11.64
CA THR A 48 13.04 2.58 12.59
C THR A 48 13.60 3.91 13.10
N ASP A 49 13.21 5.02 12.47
CA ASP A 49 13.84 6.31 12.70
C ASP A 49 13.10 7.05 13.80
N ARG A 50 13.82 7.44 14.86
CA ARG A 50 13.26 8.30 15.92
C ARG A 50 12.83 9.67 15.40
N VAL A 51 13.49 10.14 14.33
CA VAL A 51 13.18 11.37 13.60
C VAL A 51 13.10 11.01 12.12
N PRO A 52 12.01 11.37 11.40
CA PRO A 52 11.85 11.03 9.99
C PRO A 52 13.04 11.54 9.17
N SER A 53 13.89 10.62 8.72
CA SER A 53 15.09 10.95 7.97
C SER A 53 14.83 10.95 6.46
N ARG A 54 13.74 10.31 6.02
CA ARG A 54 13.32 10.23 4.62
C ARG A 54 12.03 11.02 4.39
N PRO A 55 11.95 11.80 3.31
CA PRO A 55 10.71 12.50 2.97
C PRO A 55 9.63 11.48 2.58
N CYS A 56 8.40 11.69 3.07
CA CYS A 56 7.28 10.80 2.75
C CYS A 56 7.01 10.72 1.24
N SER A 57 7.40 11.74 0.45
CA SER A 57 7.31 11.75 -1.01
C SER A 57 7.99 10.57 -1.69
N GLU A 58 8.99 9.96 -1.04
CA GLU A 58 9.66 8.78 -1.57
C GLU A 58 8.89 7.49 -1.31
N CYS A 59 7.90 7.46 -0.39
CA CYS A 59 7.15 6.25 -0.05
C CYS A 59 6.17 5.83 -1.16
N VAL A 60 6.11 4.53 -1.44
CA VAL A 60 5.19 3.97 -2.45
C VAL A 60 3.71 4.29 -2.19
N LEU A 61 3.31 4.49 -0.92
CA LEU A 61 1.93 4.81 -0.56
C LEU A 61 1.50 6.22 -1.01
N MET A 62 2.43 7.10 -1.37
CA MET A 62 2.12 8.46 -1.82
C MET A 62 1.25 8.51 -3.07
N GLN A 63 1.31 7.48 -3.92
CA GLN A 63 0.46 7.38 -5.11
C GLN A 63 -1.05 7.32 -4.79
N PHE A 64 -1.41 7.00 -3.55
CA PHE A 64 -2.80 6.95 -3.09
C PHE A 64 -3.22 8.18 -2.28
N VAL A 65 -2.28 9.07 -1.97
CA VAL A 65 -2.56 10.28 -1.21
C VAL A 65 -3.11 11.35 -2.16
N PRO A 66 -4.16 12.11 -1.78
CA PRO A 66 -4.59 13.27 -2.56
C PRO A 66 -3.54 14.38 -2.52
N LEU A 67 -3.29 15.06 -3.65
CA LEU A 67 -2.24 16.10 -3.78
C LEU A 67 -2.28 17.17 -2.68
N ARG A 68 -3.48 17.59 -2.27
CA ARG A 68 -3.70 18.59 -1.21
C ARG A 68 -3.10 18.19 0.16
N HIS A 69 -2.83 16.91 0.38
CA HIS A 69 -2.30 16.38 1.64
C HIS A 69 -0.81 16.00 1.55
N PHE A 70 -0.12 16.30 0.46
CA PHE A 70 1.30 15.93 0.30
C PHE A 70 2.23 16.65 1.29
N GLY A 71 1.85 17.86 1.74
CA GLY A 71 2.62 18.64 2.70
C GLY A 71 2.34 18.32 4.16
N GLU A 72 1.43 17.39 4.45
CA GLU A 72 1.09 17.00 5.82
C GLU A 72 2.25 16.24 6.48
N LYS A 73 2.31 16.24 7.82
CA LYS A 73 3.36 15.48 8.56
C LYS A 73 3.29 13.97 8.32
N ALA A 74 2.08 13.44 8.11
CA ALA A 74 1.84 12.03 7.83
C ALA A 74 0.85 11.88 6.65
N PRO A 75 1.28 12.15 5.40
CA PRO A 75 0.39 12.19 4.24
C PRO A 75 -0.36 10.87 4.01
N CYS A 76 0.27 9.73 4.34
CA CYS A 76 -0.31 8.40 4.22
C CYS A 76 -1.60 8.19 5.04
N ARG A 77 -1.85 8.99 6.09
CA ARG A 77 -3.11 8.91 6.86
C ARG A 77 -4.30 9.55 6.14
N HIS A 78 -4.04 10.28 5.06
CA HIS A 78 -5.06 10.94 4.25
C HIS A 78 -5.43 10.15 3.00
N ILE A 79 -5.00 8.89 2.90
CA ILE A 79 -5.45 7.97 1.85
C ILE A 79 -6.96 7.72 2.03
N PRO A 80 -7.80 7.98 1.01
CA PRO A 80 -9.22 7.72 1.08
C PRO A 80 -9.49 6.21 1.02
N LEU A 81 -10.16 5.69 2.04
CA LEU A 81 -10.47 4.28 2.21
C LEU A 81 -11.78 3.87 1.50
N ASN A 82 -12.65 4.82 1.19
CA ASN A 82 -13.93 4.57 0.52
C ASN A 82 -14.38 5.73 -0.37
N LYS A 83 -15.56 5.56 -1.00
CA LYS A 83 -16.15 6.53 -1.94
C LYS A 83 -16.57 7.85 -1.29
N VAL A 84 -16.83 7.86 0.02
CA VAL A 84 -17.17 9.07 0.78
C VAL A 84 -15.92 9.90 1.07
N GLY A 85 -14.74 9.29 0.96
CA GLY A 85 -13.45 9.94 1.18
C GLY A 85 -12.98 9.88 2.63
N GLU A 86 -13.55 8.99 3.45
CA GLU A 86 -13.05 8.74 4.81
C GLU A 86 -11.60 8.23 4.74
N THR A 87 -10.74 8.77 5.59
CA THR A 87 -9.33 8.41 5.69
C THR A 87 -9.01 7.89 7.09
N VAL A 88 -7.83 7.31 7.27
CA VAL A 88 -7.34 6.93 8.62
C VAL A 88 -7.38 8.14 9.57
N GLU A 89 -6.93 9.32 9.11
CA GLU A 89 -6.96 10.55 9.90
C GLU A 89 -8.38 10.96 10.32
N THR A 90 -9.37 10.92 9.41
CA THR A 90 -10.75 11.28 9.78
C THR A 90 -11.36 10.27 10.74
N LEU A 91 -11.04 8.99 10.56
CA LEU A 91 -11.55 7.90 11.40
C LEU A 91 -10.90 7.89 12.78
N TYR A 92 -9.67 8.39 12.94
CA TYR A 92 -9.08 8.63 14.26
C TYR A 92 -9.78 9.74 15.05
N ARG A 93 -10.37 10.73 14.36
CA ARG A 93 -11.07 11.83 15.02
C ARG A 93 -12.51 11.48 15.37
N TRP A 94 -13.19 10.78 14.49
CA TRP A 94 -14.65 10.62 14.54
C TRP A 94 -15.13 9.17 14.62
N GLY A 95 -14.26 8.21 14.30
CA GLY A 95 -14.57 6.79 14.30
C GLY A 95 -14.02 6.05 15.51
N ASN A 96 -14.14 4.73 15.47
CA ASN A 96 -13.46 3.83 16.41
C ASN A 96 -12.45 2.94 15.66
N MET A 97 -11.51 2.36 16.41
CA MET A 97 -10.45 1.55 15.82
C MET A 97 -10.99 0.33 15.07
N LYS A 98 -12.06 -0.31 15.57
CA LYS A 98 -12.66 -1.49 14.94
C LYS A 98 -13.17 -1.16 13.53
N ASP A 99 -13.95 -0.09 13.40
CA ASP A 99 -14.49 0.36 12.12
C ASP A 99 -13.37 0.84 11.19
N THR A 100 -12.35 1.51 11.74
CA THR A 100 -11.15 1.91 11.01
C THR A 100 -10.46 0.70 10.37
N LYS A 101 -10.24 -0.37 11.16
CA LYS A 101 -9.62 -1.61 10.65
C LYS A 101 -10.49 -2.29 9.60
N VAL A 102 -11.82 -2.29 9.74
CA VAL A 102 -12.75 -2.85 8.74
C VAL A 102 -12.66 -2.10 7.41
N LEU A 103 -12.73 -0.76 7.45
CA LEU A 103 -12.63 0.08 6.25
C LEU A 103 -11.26 -0.06 5.60
N LEU A 104 -10.19 -0.05 6.39
CA LEU A 104 -8.82 -0.24 5.89
C LEU A 104 -8.64 -1.61 5.24
N ARG A 105 -9.10 -2.69 5.87
CA ARG A 105 -9.02 -4.05 5.32
C ARG A 105 -9.72 -4.13 3.97
N LYS A 106 -10.94 -3.60 3.89
CA LYS A 106 -11.72 -3.55 2.65
C LYS A 106 -10.99 -2.76 1.57
N TRP A 107 -10.41 -1.61 1.92
CA TRP A 107 -9.63 -0.80 0.99
C TRP A 107 -8.38 -1.53 0.47
N LEU A 108 -7.62 -2.18 1.36
CA LEU A 108 -6.41 -2.94 1.00
C LEU A 108 -6.74 -4.06 0.02
N LEU A 109 -7.71 -4.92 0.35
CA LEU A 109 -8.14 -6.03 -0.51
C LEU A 109 -8.57 -5.55 -1.91
N ASN A 110 -9.44 -4.53 -1.97
CA ASN A 110 -9.92 -4.00 -3.24
C ASN A 110 -8.79 -3.36 -4.06
N THR A 111 -7.88 -2.66 -3.39
CA THR A 111 -6.77 -1.98 -4.07
C THR A 111 -5.75 -2.98 -4.60
N ILE A 112 -5.39 -3.99 -3.83
CA ILE A 112 -4.52 -5.11 -4.27
C ILE A 112 -5.13 -5.79 -5.49
N LYS A 113 -6.40 -6.21 -5.40
CA LYS A 113 -7.12 -6.87 -6.50
C LYS A 113 -7.09 -6.01 -7.77
N ARG A 114 -7.47 -4.74 -7.67
CA ARG A 114 -7.45 -3.80 -8.81
C ARG A 114 -6.07 -3.66 -9.44
N LEU A 115 -5.01 -3.59 -8.64
CA LEU A 115 -3.64 -3.47 -9.15
C LEU A 115 -3.17 -4.75 -9.83
N GLN A 116 -3.52 -5.92 -9.28
CA GLN A 116 -3.22 -7.21 -9.89
C GLN A 116 -3.97 -7.39 -11.22
N GLU A 117 -5.26 -7.07 -11.28
CA GLU A 117 -6.07 -7.09 -12.51
C GLU A 117 -5.50 -6.15 -13.57
N LYS A 118 -5.11 -4.94 -13.16
CA LYS A 118 -4.44 -4.00 -14.06
C LYS A 118 -3.17 -4.64 -14.65
N ARG A 119 -2.30 -5.23 -13.83
CA ARG A 119 -1.08 -5.91 -14.32
C ARG A 119 -1.38 -7.06 -15.27
N ALA A 120 -2.41 -7.87 -14.99
CA ALA A 120 -2.82 -8.96 -15.88
C ALA A 120 -3.31 -8.44 -17.23
N SER A 121 -4.12 -7.36 -17.24
CA SER A 121 -4.61 -6.74 -18.47
C SER A 121 -3.52 -6.06 -19.31
N PHE A 122 -2.41 -5.65 -18.69
CA PHE A 122 -1.25 -5.06 -19.37
C PHE A 122 -0.19 -6.09 -19.78
N ARG A 123 -0.42 -7.40 -19.57
CA ARG A 123 0.40 -8.45 -20.18
C ARG A 123 -0.16 -8.64 -21.61
N PRO A 124 0.47 -8.12 -22.68
CA PRO A 124 0.01 -8.42 -24.02
C PRO A 124 0.22 -9.92 -24.24
N ASP A 125 -0.86 -10.62 -24.57
CA ASP A 125 -0.80 -11.98 -25.09
C ASP A 125 0.10 -11.98 -26.33
N GLY A 126 1.35 -12.40 -26.14
CA GLY A 126 2.42 -12.24 -27.13
C GLY A 126 3.50 -13.31 -27.03
N GLN A 127 3.19 -14.49 -26.49
CA GLN A 127 4.03 -15.68 -26.66
C GLN A 127 3.41 -16.58 -27.73
N HIS A 128 3.46 -16.11 -28.99
CA HIS A 128 3.26 -16.92 -30.18
C HIS A 128 4.33 -16.54 -31.20
N SER A 129 5.44 -17.29 -31.23
CA SER A 129 6.16 -17.70 -32.45
C SER A 129 7.51 -18.32 -32.10
N GLY A 130 7.56 -19.62 -32.31
CA GLY A 130 8.76 -20.43 -32.47
C GLY A 130 8.41 -21.74 -33.17
N LEU A 131 7.41 -21.71 -34.06
CA LEU A 131 7.14 -22.81 -34.98
C LEU A 131 8.33 -22.89 -35.93
N ALA A 132 8.92 -24.09 -35.96
CA ALA A 132 9.99 -24.48 -36.82
C ALA A 132 9.69 -24.12 -38.29
N PHE A 133 10.51 -23.27 -38.89
CA PHE A 133 10.67 -23.28 -40.33
C PHE A 133 11.68 -24.37 -40.68
N TYR A 134 11.14 -25.56 -40.95
CA TYR A 134 11.82 -26.59 -41.73
C TYR A 134 11.96 -26.06 -43.17
N VAL A 135 13.20 -25.92 -43.65
CA VAL A 135 13.49 -25.64 -45.07
C VAL A 135 13.99 -26.94 -45.68
N PRO A 136 13.31 -27.52 -46.68
CA PRO A 136 13.82 -28.69 -47.38
C PRO A 136 14.94 -28.29 -48.36
N ASP A 137 15.91 -29.19 -48.45
CA ASP A 137 17.02 -29.25 -49.40
C ASP A 137 16.57 -29.07 -50.87
N ALA A 138 17.36 -28.34 -51.66
CA ALA A 138 17.20 -28.30 -53.11
C ALA A 138 18.55 -28.19 -53.84
N THR A 139 19.01 -29.37 -54.26
CA THR A 139 19.88 -29.72 -55.42
C THR A 139 21.36 -29.37 -55.36
#